data_AF-A0A2I0VLW6-F1
#
_entry.id   AF-A0A2I0VLW6-F1
#
_cell.length_a   1.000
_cell.length_b   1.000
_cell.length_c   1.000
_cell.angle_alpha   90.00
_cell.angle_beta   90.00
_cell.angle_gamma   90.00
#
_symmetry.space_group_name_H-M   'P 1'
#
loop_
_entity.id
_entity.type
_entity.pdbx_description
1 polymer ?
#
loop_
_entity_poly.entity_id
_entity_poly.type
_entity_poly.pdbx_seq_one_letter_code
_entity_poly.pdbx_strand_id
1 'polypeptide(L)'
;MVVRPSMLYGAECWPLKEKHNTKLSVAEMRMLSRLRWFGHIKRRPCDDPVRRVEVLDLTYVKKGRGRPKKTWLENIRNDLSLLDLNENLTFNRTQWRKRIHVADPT
;
A
#
# COMPACT_ATOMS: atom_id res chain seq x y z
N MET A 1 -14.25 4.13 2.97
CA MET A 1 -12.81 4.44 3.12
C MET A 1 -12.27 3.62 4.29
N VAL A 2 -11.35 2.67 4.04
CA VAL A 2 -10.83 1.78 5.11
C VAL A 2 -9.54 2.33 5.74
N VAL A 3 -8.83 3.22 5.04
CA VAL A 3 -7.48 3.69 5.41
C VAL A 3 -7.50 4.96 6.26
N ARG A 4 -8.36 5.92 5.90
CA ARG A 4 -8.54 7.17 6.66
C ARG A 4 -8.84 6.96 8.14
N PRO A 5 -9.73 6.05 8.57
CA PRO A 5 -10.01 5.84 9.99
C PRO A 5 -8.78 5.37 10.77
N SER A 6 -7.99 4.43 10.23
CA SER A 6 -6.78 3.92 10.90
C SER A 6 -5.65 4.94 10.96
N MET A 7 -5.52 5.82 9.96
CA MET A 7 -4.55 6.92 9.97
C MET A 7 -4.97 8.13 10.82
N LEU A 8 -6.23 8.21 11.23
CA LEU A 8 -6.78 9.29 12.06
C LEU A 8 -6.96 8.91 13.52
N TYR A 9 -6.68 7.66 13.88
CA TYR A 9 -6.72 7.19 15.26
C TYR A 9 -5.79 8.04 16.15
N GLY A 10 -6.36 8.69 17.17
CA GLY A 10 -5.65 9.60 18.08
C GLY A 10 -5.61 11.08 17.66
N ALA A 11 -6.11 11.44 16.47
CA ALA A 11 -6.31 12.83 16.05
C ALA A 11 -7.74 13.35 16.37
N GLU A 12 -8.55 12.55 17.06
CA GLU A 12 -9.98 12.80 17.33
C GLU A 12 -10.24 14.07 18.13
N CYS A 13 -9.28 14.52 18.93
CA CYS A 13 -9.38 15.72 19.77
C CYS A 13 -8.89 17.00 19.08
N TRP A 14 -8.44 16.96 17.82
CA TRP A 14 -7.89 18.12 17.11
C TRP A 14 -8.58 18.38 15.76
N PRO A 15 -8.89 19.64 15.41
CA PRO A 15 -9.49 19.95 14.12
C PRO A 15 -8.51 19.72 12.95
N LEU A 16 -8.83 18.78 12.07
CA LEU A 16 -8.07 18.54 10.84
C LEU A 16 -8.33 19.66 9.83
N LYS A 17 -7.27 20.38 9.46
CA LYS A 17 -7.30 21.36 8.37
C LYS A 17 -7.38 20.66 7.01
N GLU A 18 -7.90 21.34 6.00
CA GLU A 18 -7.98 20.86 4.61
C GLU A 18 -6.64 20.31 4.10
N LYS A 19 -5.54 21.01 4.39
CA LYS A 19 -4.17 20.55 4.07
C LYS A 19 -3.81 19.17 4.65
N HIS A 20 -4.35 18.80 5.81
CA HIS A 20 -4.14 17.47 6.40
C HIS A 20 -4.98 16.43 5.65
N ASN A 21 -6.21 16.77 5.28
CA ASN A 21 -7.08 15.92 4.46
C ASN A 21 -6.47 15.62 3.08
N THR A 22 -5.89 16.61 2.41
CA THR A 22 -5.21 16.41 1.12
C THR A 22 -4.00 15.49 1.27
N LYS A 23 -3.19 15.67 2.32
CA LYS A 23 -2.05 14.79 2.60
C LYS A 23 -2.48 13.34 2.87
N LEU A 24 -3.55 13.14 3.64
CA LEU A 24 -4.12 11.82 3.90
C LEU A 24 -4.61 11.19 2.59
N SER A 25 -5.38 11.92 1.78
CA SER A 25 -5.86 11.45 0.47
C SER A 25 -4.71 10.99 -0.43
N VAL A 26 -3.64 11.78 -0.54
CA VAL A 26 -2.45 11.41 -1.32
C VAL A 26 -1.76 10.16 -0.77
N ALA A 27 -1.68 10.02 0.56
CA ALA A 27 -1.12 8.82 1.19
C ALA A 27 -1.97 7.57 0.90
N GLU A 28 -3.31 7.68 1.02
CA GLU A 28 -4.26 6.61 0.68
C GLU A 28 -4.11 6.19 -0.79
N MET A 29 -4.10 7.15 -1.71
CA MET A 29 -3.95 6.88 -3.15
C MET A 29 -2.62 6.20 -3.48
N ARG A 30 -1.52 6.64 -2.86
CA ARG A 30 -0.20 6.00 -3.04
C ARG A 30 -0.21 4.56 -2.54
N MET A 31 -0.80 4.29 -1.38
CA MET A 31 -0.91 2.95 -0.83
C MET A 31 -1.72 2.03 -1.75
N LEU A 32 -2.88 2.48 -2.21
CA LEU A 32 -3.76 1.68 -3.05
C LEU A 32 -3.13 1.41 -4.42
N SER A 33 -2.41 2.38 -4.99
CA SER A 33 -1.64 2.17 -6.22
C SER A 33 -0.55 1.11 -6.05
N ARG A 34 0.17 1.10 -4.91
CA ARG A 34 1.14 0.04 -4.60
C ARG A 34 0.48 -1.34 -4.52
N LEU A 35 -0.66 -1.45 -3.82
CA LEU A 35 -1.40 -2.71 -3.71
C LEU A 35 -1.97 -3.17 -5.08
N ARG A 36 -2.48 -2.26 -5.91
CA ARG A 36 -2.92 -2.59 -7.29
C ARG A 36 -1.81 -3.25 -8.09
N TRP A 37 -0.61 -2.66 -8.04
CA TRP A 37 0.56 -3.17 -8.74
C TRP A 37 1.06 -4.49 -8.15
N PHE A 38 1.07 -4.63 -6.82
CA PHE A 38 1.39 -5.89 -6.17
C PHE A 38 0.46 -7.04 -6.59
N GLY A 39 -0.85 -6.81 -6.60
CA GLY A 39 -1.80 -7.81 -7.07
C GLY A 39 -1.59 -8.15 -8.55
N HIS A 40 -1.15 -7.20 -9.38
CA HIS A 40 -0.75 -7.49 -10.77
C HIS A 40 0.44 -8.46 -10.79
N ILE A 41 1.50 -8.20 -10.02
CA ILE A 41 2.71 -9.04 -9.93
C ILE A 41 2.37 -10.46 -9.47
N LYS A 42 1.62 -10.62 -8.37
CA LYS A 42 1.24 -11.95 -7.85
C LYS A 42 0.51 -12.83 -8.86
N ARG A 43 -0.20 -12.22 -9.81
CA ARG A 43 -0.97 -12.92 -10.84
C ARG A 43 -0.17 -13.22 -12.11
N ARG A 44 1.06 -12.72 -12.25
CA ARG A 44 1.94 -13.07 -13.38
C ARG A 44 2.56 -14.46 -13.15
N PRO A 45 2.94 -15.18 -14.23
CA PRO A 45 3.74 -16.40 -14.14
C PRO A 45 5.02 -16.22 -13.31
N CYS A 46 5.56 -17.32 -12.80
CA CYS A 46 6.73 -17.27 -11.92
C CYS A 46 8.03 -16.85 -12.63
N ASP A 47 8.13 -17.13 -13.93
CA ASP A 47 9.27 -16.79 -14.79
C ASP A 47 9.21 -15.35 -15.33
N ASP A 48 8.09 -14.65 -15.12
CA ASP A 48 7.92 -13.29 -15.61
C ASP A 48 8.99 -12.37 -14.99
N PRO A 49 9.73 -11.59 -15.78
CA PRO A 49 10.81 -10.75 -15.29
C PRO A 49 10.37 -9.75 -14.22
N VAL A 50 9.09 -9.36 -14.20
CA VAL A 50 8.55 -8.46 -13.17
C VAL A 50 8.55 -9.12 -11.79
N ARG A 51 8.46 -10.45 -11.68
CA ARG A 51 8.53 -11.17 -10.39
C ARG A 51 9.89 -11.10 -9.72
N ARG A 52 10.96 -10.68 -10.41
CA ARG A 52 12.27 -10.44 -9.80
C ARG A 52 12.19 -9.47 -8.62
N VAL A 53 11.21 -8.57 -8.60
CA VAL A 53 10.96 -7.64 -7.49
C VAL A 53 10.62 -8.34 -6.16
N GLU A 54 10.06 -9.55 -6.19
CA GLU A 54 9.71 -10.31 -4.98
C GLU A 54 10.93 -10.97 -4.32
N VAL A 55 11.95 -11.31 -5.13
CA VAL A 55 13.17 -12.00 -4.68
C VAL A 55 14.35 -11.05 -4.47
N LEU A 56 14.21 -9.79 -4.89
CA LEU A 56 15.19 -8.74 -4.66
C LEU A 56 15.21 -8.36 -3.17
N ASP A 57 16.06 -9.04 -2.40
CA ASP A 57 16.41 -8.57 -1.07
C ASP A 57 17.37 -7.38 -1.19
N LEU A 58 16.91 -6.20 -0.78
CA LEU A 58 17.71 -4.97 -0.74
C LEU A 58 17.96 -4.52 0.70
N THR A 59 17.61 -5.34 1.69
CA THR A 59 17.72 -4.98 3.12
C THR A 59 19.18 -4.93 3.58
N TYR A 60 20.04 -5.76 2.99
CA TYR A 60 21.48 -5.81 3.29
C TYR A 60 22.30 -4.65 2.69
N VAL A 61 21.70 -3.85 1.80
CA VAL A 61 22.40 -2.72 1.16
C VAL A 61 22.31 -1.47 2.04
N LYS A 62 23.46 -0.90 2.41
CA LYS A 62 23.52 0.37 3.16
C LYS A 62 22.79 1.47 2.40
N LYS A 63 21.79 2.07 3.04
CA LYS A 63 20.98 3.16 2.43
C LYS A 63 21.69 4.49 2.66
N GLY A 64 22.01 5.19 1.56
CA GLY A 64 22.55 6.55 1.59
C GLY A 64 21.54 7.59 2.09
N ARG A 65 22.02 8.79 2.43
CA ARG A 65 21.20 9.92 2.87
C ARG A 65 20.20 10.32 1.78
N GLY A 66 18.95 10.59 2.17
CA GLY A 66 17.87 10.97 1.23
C GLY A 66 17.14 9.81 0.57
N ARG A 67 17.68 8.58 0.59
CA ARG A 67 16.96 7.40 0.08
C ARG A 67 15.79 7.04 1.01
N PRO A 68 14.63 6.62 0.48
CA PRO A 68 13.54 6.11 1.31
C PRO A 68 14.01 4.99 2.25
N LYS A 69 13.60 5.07 3.52
CA LYS A 69 13.99 4.11 4.56
C LYS A 69 13.42 2.71 4.31
N LYS A 70 12.19 2.61 3.79
CA LYS A 70 11.52 1.34 3.49
C LYS A 70 11.70 0.94 2.03
N THR A 71 11.92 -0.33 1.77
CA THR A 71 11.88 -0.93 0.43
C THR A 71 10.45 -0.97 -0.10
N TRP A 72 10.30 -1.24 -1.39
CA TRP A 72 8.96 -1.42 -1.97
C TRP A 72 8.21 -2.57 -1.28
N LEU A 73 8.85 -3.73 -1.08
CA LEU A 73 8.23 -4.90 -0.45
C LEU A 73 7.87 -4.65 1.02
N GLU A 74 8.70 -3.92 1.77
CA GLU A 74 8.37 -3.50 3.13
C GLU A 74 7.13 -2.60 3.15
N ASN A 75 7.01 -1.67 2.21
CA ASN A 75 5.79 -0.85 2.10
C ASN A 75 4.56 -1.72 1.81
N ILE A 76 4.65 -2.68 0.87
CA ILE A 76 3.54 -3.61 0.59
C ILE A 76 3.12 -4.39 1.83
N ARG A 77 4.08 -4.96 2.59
CA ARG A 77 3.78 -5.71 3.81
C ARG A 77 3.08 -4.84 4.86
N ASN A 78 3.55 -3.59 5.04
CA ASN A 78 2.89 -2.63 5.93
C ASN A 78 1.48 -2.29 5.44
N ASP A 79 1.30 -2.05 4.14
CA ASP A 79 0.00 -1.69 3.55
C ASP A 79 -1.01 -2.84 3.68
N LEU A 80 -0.57 -4.09 3.48
CA LEU A 80 -1.38 -5.29 3.71
C LEU A 80 -1.77 -5.43 5.18
N SER A 81 -0.82 -5.23 6.09
CA SER A 81 -1.05 -5.29 7.54
C SER A 81 -2.03 -4.22 8.02
N LEU A 82 -1.91 -2.98 7.52
CA LEU A 82 -2.82 -1.88 7.86
C LEU A 82 -4.28 -2.17 7.45
N LEU A 83 -4.47 -2.96 6.40
CA LEU A 83 -5.78 -3.34 5.88
C LEU A 83 -6.24 -4.73 6.30
N ASP A 84 -5.44 -5.43 7.12
CA ASP A 84 -5.66 -6.82 7.50
C ASP A 84 -5.95 -7.73 6.28
N LEU A 85 -5.09 -7.62 5.25
CA LEU A 85 -5.22 -8.37 4.00
C LEU A 85 -4.19 -9.49 3.90
N ASN A 86 -4.67 -10.67 3.54
CA ASN A 86 -3.80 -11.78 3.15
C ASN A 86 -3.35 -11.61 1.69
N GLU A 87 -2.07 -11.85 1.43
CA GLU A 87 -1.46 -11.82 0.09
C GLU A 87 -2.15 -12.75 -0.92
N ASN A 88 -2.61 -13.93 -0.48
CA ASN A 88 -3.30 -14.89 -1.34
C ASN A 88 -4.65 -14.37 -1.85
N LEU A 89 -5.22 -13.34 -1.21
CA LEU A 89 -6.44 -12.69 -1.70
C LEU A 89 -6.25 -12.06 -3.08
N THR A 90 -5.01 -11.78 -3.48
CA THR A 90 -4.68 -11.23 -4.82
C THR A 90 -5.14 -12.14 -5.97
N PHE A 91 -5.28 -13.45 -5.77
CA PHE A 91 -5.78 -14.36 -6.81
C PHE A 91 -7.29 -14.22 -7.05
N ASN A 92 -8.06 -13.84 -6.04
CA ASN A 92 -9.48 -13.52 -6.20
C ASN A 92 -9.65 -12.05 -6.63
N ARG A 93 -9.73 -11.81 -7.95
CA ARG A 93 -9.84 -10.45 -8.51
C ARG A 93 -11.02 -9.65 -7.95
N THR A 94 -12.16 -10.28 -7.74
CA THR A 94 -13.39 -9.63 -7.26
C THR A 94 -13.22 -9.16 -5.82
N GLN A 95 -12.77 -10.05 -4.93
CA GLN A 95 -12.53 -9.72 -3.53
C GLN A 95 -11.38 -8.73 -3.37
N TRP A 96 -10.29 -8.93 -4.13
CA TRP A 96 -9.15 -8.00 -4.16
C TRP A 96 -9.64 -6.59 -4.51
N ARG A 97 -10.31 -6.43 -5.66
CA ARG A 97 -10.82 -5.13 -6.11
C ARG A 97 -11.74 -4.50 -5.07
N LYS A 98 -12.65 -5.26 -4.46
CA LYS A 98 -13.57 -4.76 -3.42
C LYS A 98 -12.81 -4.17 -2.22
N ARG A 99 -11.70 -4.78 -1.80
CA ARG A 99 -10.89 -4.33 -0.65
C ARG A 99 -10.01 -3.11 -0.97
N ILE A 100 -9.50 -3.00 -2.21
CA ILE A 100 -8.58 -1.92 -2.63
C ILE A 100 -9.27 -0.80 -3.43
N HIS A 101 -10.60 -0.80 -3.49
CA HIS A 101 -11.38 0.22 -4.18
C HIS A 101 -11.50 1.48 -3.30
N VAL A 102 -11.24 2.63 -3.90
CA VAL A 102 -11.60 3.93 -3.34
C VAL A 102 -13.01 4.24 -3.82
N ALA A 103 -13.99 4.42 -2.93
CA ALA A 103 -15.18 5.16 -3.32
C ALA A 103 -14.76 6.61 -3.53
N ASP A 104 -15.16 7.23 -4.65
CA ASP A 104 -14.88 8.65 -4.89
C ASP A 104 -15.29 9.49 -3.68
N PRO A 105 -14.47 10.47 -3.26
CA PRO A 105 -14.91 11.44 -2.29
C PRO A 105 -15.93 12.34 -2.99
N THR A 106 -17.22 12.16 -2.68
CA THR A 106 -18.24 13.17 -2.97
C THR A 106 -17.96 14.44 -2.17
#